data_AF-A0A6I4MGA2-F1
#
_entry.id   AF-A0A6I4MGA2-F1
#
_cell.length_a   1.000
_cell.length_b   1.000
_cell.length_c   1.000
_cell.angle_alpha   90.00
_cell.angle_beta   90.00
_cell.angle_gamma   90.00
#
_symmetry.space_group_name_H-M   'P 1'
#
loop_
_entity.id
_entity.type
_entity.pdbx_description
1 polymer ?
#
loop_
_entity_poly.entity_id
_entity_poly.type
_entity_poly.pdbx_seq_one_letter_code
_entity_poly.pdbx_strand_id
1 'polypeptide(L)'
;MTAQMRTGPAARDPEFRGIDPPALDQVIRQLRDAQAAISGWLTGHRPPAGVSQAGYRQADEVAHWVSGQLGMLARRYNFAITHPDPGGGVDAPPAPKPAPAPKRTGGAPGGTPRPVRPPSRTAPVRKVAPTPHGAGDLGGYPDRPAAQKAARADALAVAAAVQAGRPVPDAVWKRLEDGAGDPDYTETLYARLGPAGAADLVRAAHGDAARLRAVRGSLGTSSRHLAMDVKWLRAYLAEADRAGVRPAAVRVVTEADMSARTREALVELHLDARMHAEGAPNTAPHPKSTPEPKSTPHPKSTPSNVA
;
A
#
# COMPACT_ATOMS: atom_id res chain seq x y z
N MET A 1 -29.74 11.43 -13.08
CA MET A 1 -28.44 10.71 -13.25
C MET A 1 -28.78 9.28 -13.63
N THR A 2 -28.58 8.95 -14.90
CA THR A 2 -29.38 7.94 -15.63
C THR A 2 -28.57 6.71 -16.00
N ALA A 3 -29.05 5.54 -15.56
CA ALA A 3 -29.00 4.19 -16.15
C ALA A 3 -27.68 3.55 -16.65
N GLN A 4 -26.64 4.29 -17.03
CA GLN A 4 -25.44 3.73 -17.66
C GLN A 4 -24.45 3.06 -16.69
N MET A 5 -24.58 3.27 -15.37
CA MET A 5 -23.74 2.59 -14.38
C MET A 5 -24.14 1.14 -14.10
N ARG A 6 -25.31 0.68 -14.57
CA ARG A 6 -25.84 -0.67 -14.27
C ARG A 6 -25.51 -1.75 -15.30
N THR A 7 -24.86 -1.44 -16.41
CA THR A 7 -24.65 -2.41 -17.51
C THR A 7 -23.21 -2.48 -18.05
N GLY A 8 -22.25 -1.81 -17.41
CA GLY A 8 -20.82 -1.90 -17.79
C GLY A 8 -20.13 -3.15 -17.23
N PRO A 9 -18.88 -3.46 -17.65
CA PRO A 9 -18.08 -4.58 -17.11
C PRO A 9 -17.99 -4.56 -15.57
N ALA A 10 -17.99 -3.35 -15.00
CA ALA A 10 -18.05 -3.03 -13.58
C ALA A 10 -19.31 -3.50 -12.84
N ALA A 11 -20.44 -3.73 -13.53
CA ALA A 11 -21.71 -4.12 -12.90
C ALA A 11 -21.77 -5.61 -12.52
N ARG A 12 -20.78 -6.42 -12.94
CA ARG A 12 -20.75 -7.87 -12.70
C ARG A 12 -19.80 -8.28 -11.57
N ASP A 13 -19.02 -7.36 -11.03
CA ASP A 13 -18.10 -7.62 -9.94
C ASP A 13 -18.67 -7.05 -8.63
N PRO A 14 -19.08 -7.91 -7.67
CA PRO A 14 -19.60 -7.46 -6.38
C PRO A 14 -18.56 -6.72 -5.52
N GLU A 15 -17.28 -6.82 -5.86
CA GLU A 15 -16.19 -6.09 -5.22
C GLU A 15 -15.82 -4.78 -5.93
N PHE A 16 -16.44 -4.45 -7.08
CA PHE A 16 -16.16 -3.20 -7.80
C PHE A 16 -16.59 -1.98 -6.99
N ARG A 17 -15.63 -1.16 -6.57
CA ARG A 17 -15.89 -0.06 -5.63
C ARG A 17 -16.10 1.29 -6.30
N GLY A 18 -15.74 1.41 -7.59
CA GLY A 18 -16.05 2.59 -8.41
C GLY A 18 -15.33 3.87 -7.98
N ILE A 19 -14.22 3.75 -7.25
CA ILE A 19 -13.39 4.89 -6.84
C ILE A 19 -12.15 4.93 -7.74
N ASP A 20 -12.08 5.89 -8.65
CA ASP A 20 -10.88 6.20 -9.45
C ASP A 20 -9.86 6.96 -8.57
N PRO A 21 -8.72 6.35 -8.18
CA PRO A 21 -7.78 7.01 -7.29
C PRO A 21 -7.15 8.27 -7.90
N PRO A 22 -6.66 8.28 -9.16
CA PRO A 22 -6.24 9.51 -9.84
C PRO A 22 -7.28 10.65 -9.81
N ALA A 23 -8.55 10.37 -10.08
CA ALA A 23 -9.60 11.39 -10.05
C ALA A 23 -9.82 11.93 -8.63
N LEU A 24 -9.82 11.04 -7.63
CA LEU A 24 -10.01 11.42 -6.24
C LEU A 24 -8.81 12.23 -5.70
N ASP A 25 -7.57 11.88 -6.07
CA ASP A 25 -6.37 12.68 -5.76
C ASP A 25 -6.44 14.09 -6.35
N GLN A 26 -6.95 14.22 -7.58
CA GLN A 26 -7.16 15.54 -8.20
C GLN A 26 -8.19 16.37 -7.42
N VAL A 27 -9.30 15.78 -7.00
CA VAL A 27 -10.32 16.46 -6.17
C VAL A 27 -9.73 16.90 -4.83
N ILE A 28 -8.96 16.02 -4.16
CA ILE A 28 -8.30 16.35 -2.88
C ILE A 28 -7.36 17.54 -3.04
N ARG A 29 -6.55 17.58 -4.12
CA ARG A 29 -5.66 18.70 -4.41
C ARG A 29 -6.43 20.00 -4.64
N GLN A 30 -7.46 19.96 -5.47
CA GLN A 30 -8.30 21.15 -5.73
C GLN A 30 -8.94 21.71 -4.45
N LEU A 31 -9.40 20.83 -3.56
CA LEU A 31 -9.99 21.25 -2.28
C LEU A 31 -8.94 21.84 -1.33
N ARG A 32 -7.72 21.29 -1.28
CA ARG A 32 -6.61 21.88 -0.51
C ARG A 32 -6.21 23.25 -1.02
N ASP A 33 -6.09 23.40 -2.34
CA ASP A 33 -5.74 24.66 -2.98
C ASP A 33 -6.83 25.72 -2.72
N ALA A 34 -8.11 25.32 -2.80
CA ALA A 34 -9.24 26.20 -2.49
C ALA A 34 -9.25 26.62 -1.01
N GLN A 35 -9.00 25.69 -0.07
CA GLN A 35 -8.89 26.01 1.36
C GLN A 35 -7.75 27.01 1.61
N ALA A 36 -6.57 26.76 1.06
CA ALA A 36 -5.43 27.66 1.20
C ALA A 36 -5.71 29.06 0.64
N ALA A 37 -6.38 29.14 -0.52
CA ALA A 37 -6.79 30.40 -1.12
C ALA A 37 -7.79 31.17 -0.25
N ILE A 38 -8.82 30.50 0.30
CA ILE A 38 -9.81 31.13 1.17
C ILE A 38 -9.16 31.62 2.46
N SER A 39 -8.37 30.78 3.14
CA SER A 39 -7.69 31.17 4.39
C SER A 39 -6.69 32.30 4.16
N GLY A 40 -5.95 32.28 3.03
CA GLY A 40 -5.05 33.36 2.64
C GLY A 40 -5.79 34.67 2.41
N TRP A 41 -6.93 34.61 1.69
CA TRP A 41 -7.77 35.78 1.46
C TRP A 41 -8.34 36.37 2.76
N LEU A 42 -8.89 35.53 3.63
CA LEU A 42 -9.44 35.93 4.94
C LEU A 42 -8.37 36.58 5.85
N THR A 43 -7.14 36.10 5.77
CA THR A 43 -6.01 36.65 6.54
C THR A 43 -5.57 38.00 5.98
N GLY A 44 -5.50 38.13 4.66
CA GLY A 44 -5.05 39.35 3.98
C GLY A 44 -6.11 40.45 3.90
N HIS A 45 -7.39 40.12 3.97
CA HIS A 45 -8.50 41.07 3.83
C HIS A 45 -9.34 41.06 5.09
N ARG A 46 -8.94 41.82 6.11
CA ARG A 46 -9.81 42.02 7.26
C ARG A 46 -10.99 42.92 6.88
N PRO A 47 -12.18 42.61 7.40
CA PRO A 47 -13.38 43.42 7.18
C PRO A 47 -13.16 44.86 7.67
N PRO A 48 -13.44 45.89 6.85
CA PRO A 48 -13.37 47.28 7.29
C PRO A 48 -14.35 47.58 8.42
N ALA A 49 -14.01 48.55 9.28
CA ALA A 49 -14.90 48.97 10.36
C ALA A 49 -16.24 49.46 9.79
N GLY A 50 -17.35 49.00 10.38
CA GLY A 50 -18.71 49.37 9.95
C GLY A 50 -19.27 48.57 8.76
N VAL A 51 -18.51 47.66 8.17
CA VAL A 51 -18.99 46.77 7.09
C VAL A 51 -19.49 45.44 7.67
N SER A 52 -20.52 44.86 7.04
CA SER A 52 -21.08 43.58 7.44
C SER A 52 -20.05 42.43 7.37
N GLN A 53 -20.02 41.64 8.43
CA GLN A 53 -19.15 40.46 8.58
C GLN A 53 -19.74 39.18 7.96
N ALA A 54 -20.94 39.26 7.38
CA ALA A 54 -21.66 38.07 6.93
C ALA A 54 -20.89 37.26 5.88
N GLY A 55 -20.33 37.92 4.86
CA GLY A 55 -19.56 37.24 3.82
C GLY A 55 -18.26 36.62 4.33
N TYR A 56 -17.59 37.26 5.30
CA TYR A 56 -16.38 36.72 5.93
C TYR A 56 -16.67 35.47 6.75
N ARG A 57 -17.77 35.47 7.51
CA ARG A 57 -18.21 34.30 8.27
C ARG A 57 -18.60 33.14 7.35
N GLN A 58 -19.32 33.42 6.27
CA GLN A 58 -19.68 32.38 5.29
C GLN A 58 -18.45 31.76 4.61
N ALA A 59 -17.44 32.57 4.27
CA ALA A 59 -16.20 32.06 3.71
C ALA A 59 -15.41 31.20 4.72
N ASP A 60 -15.41 31.58 6.00
CA ASP A 60 -14.79 30.79 7.07
C ASP A 60 -15.52 29.46 7.32
N GLU A 61 -16.85 29.46 7.26
CA GLU A 61 -17.68 28.25 7.33
C GLU A 61 -17.40 27.29 6.16
N VAL A 62 -17.24 27.82 4.94
CA VAL A 62 -16.86 27.02 3.77
C VAL A 62 -15.46 26.44 3.94
N ALA A 63 -14.50 27.21 4.44
CA ALA A 63 -13.14 26.71 4.71
C ALA A 63 -13.16 25.57 5.75
N HIS A 64 -13.95 25.72 6.82
CA HIS A 64 -14.15 24.68 7.82
C HIS A 64 -14.83 23.43 7.23
N TRP A 65 -15.86 23.61 6.43
CA TRP A 65 -16.56 22.49 5.77
C TRP A 65 -15.61 21.72 4.84
N VAL A 66 -14.83 22.41 4.00
CA VAL A 66 -13.83 21.78 3.11
C VAL A 66 -12.80 21.01 3.93
N SER A 67 -12.29 21.60 5.01
CA SER A 67 -11.35 20.94 5.93
C SER A 67 -11.93 19.63 6.50
N GLY A 68 -13.21 19.65 6.88
CA GLY A 68 -13.92 18.46 7.35
C GLY A 68 -14.08 17.36 6.28
N GLN A 69 -14.27 17.73 5.01
CA GLN A 69 -14.41 16.78 3.91
C GLN A 69 -13.07 16.18 3.45
N LEU A 70 -11.98 16.94 3.54
CA LEU A 70 -10.65 16.52 3.09
C LEU A 70 -10.17 15.26 3.79
N GLY A 71 -10.49 15.11 5.08
CA GLY A 71 -10.25 13.87 5.82
C GLY A 71 -10.87 12.68 5.09
N MET A 72 -12.20 12.67 4.97
CA MET A 72 -12.96 11.57 4.34
C MET A 72 -12.55 11.27 2.89
N LEU A 73 -12.23 12.29 2.10
CA LEU A 73 -11.77 12.08 0.72
C LEU A 73 -10.38 11.46 0.67
N ALA A 74 -9.44 11.95 1.49
CA ALA A 74 -8.15 11.32 1.69
C ALA A 74 -8.30 9.86 2.16
N ARG A 75 -9.30 9.59 3.01
CA ARG A 75 -9.63 8.23 3.45
C ARG A 75 -10.02 7.32 2.30
N ARG A 76 -10.97 7.76 1.48
CA ARG A 76 -11.44 7.01 0.30
C ARG A 76 -10.31 6.79 -0.70
N TYR A 77 -9.42 7.76 -0.86
CA TYR A 77 -8.25 7.63 -1.70
C TYR A 77 -7.29 6.57 -1.16
N ASN A 78 -6.94 6.64 0.13
CA ASN A 78 -6.10 5.64 0.78
C ASN A 78 -6.68 4.24 0.66
N PHE A 79 -7.98 4.08 0.95
CA PHE A 79 -8.67 2.80 0.81
C PHE A 79 -8.61 2.28 -0.62
N ALA A 80 -8.90 3.12 -1.61
CA ALA A 80 -8.90 2.72 -3.03
C ALA A 80 -7.50 2.33 -3.53
N ILE A 81 -6.43 2.89 -2.98
CA ILE A 81 -5.07 2.48 -3.38
C ILE A 81 -4.55 1.24 -2.64
N THR A 82 -5.02 0.97 -1.41
CA THR A 82 -4.65 -0.22 -0.60
C THR A 82 -5.54 -1.43 -0.88
N HIS A 83 -6.67 -1.20 -1.54
CA HIS A 83 -7.61 -2.24 -1.97
C HIS A 83 -7.95 -2.03 -3.45
N PRO A 84 -6.98 -2.24 -4.37
CA PRO A 84 -7.23 -2.06 -5.80
C PRO A 84 -8.27 -3.06 -6.29
N ASP A 85 -9.28 -2.57 -7.02
CA ASP A 85 -10.29 -3.42 -7.67
C ASP A 85 -9.57 -4.44 -8.60
N PRO A 86 -9.90 -5.73 -8.53
CA PRO A 86 -9.21 -6.78 -9.29
C PRO A 86 -9.37 -6.64 -10.82
N GLY A 87 -10.33 -5.83 -11.28
CA GLY A 87 -10.64 -5.59 -12.70
C GLY A 87 -9.83 -4.50 -13.41
N GLY A 88 -8.95 -3.77 -12.71
CA GLY A 88 -8.29 -2.58 -13.27
C GLY A 88 -9.25 -1.38 -13.30
N GLY A 89 -8.76 -0.22 -12.85
CA GLY A 89 -9.57 0.98 -12.69
C GLY A 89 -10.28 1.43 -13.97
N VAL A 90 -11.32 2.25 -13.79
CA VAL A 90 -12.09 2.84 -14.88
C VAL A 90 -11.16 3.72 -15.73
N ASP A 91 -11.01 3.40 -17.02
CA ASP A 91 -10.32 4.30 -17.95
C ASP A 91 -11.03 5.65 -17.96
N ALA A 92 -10.28 6.71 -17.67
CA ALA A 92 -10.81 8.07 -17.68
C ALA A 92 -11.45 8.37 -19.06
N PRO A 93 -12.68 8.89 -19.12
CA PRO A 93 -13.28 9.27 -20.39
C PRO A 93 -12.39 10.30 -21.11
N PRO A 94 -12.29 10.25 -22.45
CA PRO A 94 -11.45 11.16 -23.20
C PRO A 94 -11.85 12.61 -22.92
N ALA A 95 -10.85 13.48 -22.74
CA ALA A 95 -11.06 14.89 -22.45
C ALA A 95 -12.05 15.52 -23.46
N PRO A 96 -13.02 16.35 -23.00
CA PRO A 96 -13.96 17.01 -23.89
C PRO A 96 -13.20 17.88 -24.90
N LYS A 97 -13.58 17.79 -26.17
CA LYS A 97 -13.01 18.60 -27.25
C LYS A 97 -13.16 20.09 -26.89
N PRO A 98 -12.10 20.91 -27.07
CA PRO A 98 -12.21 22.34 -26.83
C PRO A 98 -13.33 22.95 -27.69
N ALA A 99 -14.18 23.75 -27.05
CA ALA A 99 -15.27 24.46 -27.69
C ALA A 99 -14.73 25.39 -28.80
N PRO A 100 -15.44 25.54 -29.92
CA PRO A 100 -15.04 26.44 -30.98
C PRO A 100 -15.00 27.88 -30.46
N ALA A 101 -13.88 28.56 -30.70
CA ALA A 101 -13.67 29.95 -30.30
C ALA A 101 -14.70 30.88 -30.98
N PRO A 102 -15.14 31.96 -30.32
CA PRO A 102 -16.11 32.89 -30.90
C PRO A 102 -15.51 33.61 -32.13
N LYS A 103 -16.29 33.65 -33.21
CA LYS A 103 -15.95 34.36 -34.45
C LYS A 103 -15.73 35.85 -34.18
N ARG A 104 -14.50 36.33 -34.41
CA ARG A 104 -14.21 37.77 -34.60
C ARG A 104 -14.32 38.10 -36.08
N THR A 105 -15.19 39.05 -36.39
CA THR A 105 -15.39 39.68 -37.70
C THR A 105 -14.33 40.76 -37.95
N GLY A 106 -13.70 40.72 -39.13
CA GLY A 106 -13.23 41.91 -39.87
C GLY A 106 -11.73 42.26 -39.80
N GLY A 107 -11.10 42.37 -40.98
CA GLY A 107 -9.85 43.11 -41.21
C GLY A 107 -8.70 42.30 -41.84
N ALA A 108 -8.34 42.61 -43.08
CA ALA A 108 -7.35 41.93 -43.94
C ALA A 108 -5.88 42.42 -43.75
N PRO A 109 -4.93 42.13 -44.66
CA PRO A 109 -4.04 40.96 -44.65
C PRO A 109 -2.55 41.34 -44.45
N GLY A 110 -1.76 40.51 -43.78
CA GLY A 110 -0.31 40.76 -43.70
C GLY A 110 0.49 39.68 -42.99
N GLY A 111 1.36 39.01 -43.75
CA GLY A 111 2.55 38.31 -43.28
C GLY A 111 2.32 36.97 -42.57
N THR A 112 2.71 35.86 -43.19
CA THR A 112 2.83 34.56 -42.53
C THR A 112 4.10 34.49 -41.67
N PRO A 113 4.01 34.26 -40.34
CA PRO A 113 5.12 33.69 -39.58
C PRO A 113 4.92 32.17 -39.49
N ARG A 114 6.00 31.46 -39.78
CA ARG A 114 6.17 30.00 -39.67
C ARG A 114 5.63 29.49 -38.32
N PRO A 115 4.87 28.38 -38.25
CA PRO A 115 4.40 27.84 -36.98
C PRO A 115 5.58 27.33 -36.17
N VAL A 116 5.85 27.99 -35.04
CA VAL A 116 6.77 27.53 -34.00
C VAL A 116 6.15 26.27 -33.41
N ARG A 117 6.80 25.12 -33.67
CA ARG A 117 6.46 23.84 -33.06
C ARG A 117 6.64 23.98 -31.54
N PRO A 118 5.59 23.83 -30.71
CA PRO A 118 5.78 23.86 -29.27
C PRO A 118 6.70 22.70 -28.85
N PRO A 119 7.59 22.89 -27.87
CA PRO A 119 8.47 21.82 -27.42
C PRO A 119 7.62 20.64 -26.98
N SER A 120 7.98 19.45 -27.47
CA SER A 120 7.46 18.17 -27.01
C SER A 120 7.62 18.11 -25.50
N ARG A 121 6.52 18.29 -24.76
CA ARG A 121 6.47 18.11 -23.32
C ARG A 121 6.68 16.61 -23.09
N THR A 122 7.93 16.22 -22.88
CA THR A 122 8.29 14.98 -22.21
C THR A 122 7.40 14.91 -20.97
N ALA A 123 6.58 13.86 -20.89
CA ALA A 123 5.73 13.63 -19.75
C ALA A 123 6.61 13.69 -18.50
N PRO A 124 6.33 14.57 -17.53
CA PRO A 124 7.08 14.56 -16.29
C PRO A 124 6.88 13.18 -15.66
N VAL A 125 7.99 12.52 -15.37
CA VAL A 125 8.05 11.35 -14.49
C VAL A 125 7.14 11.65 -13.31
N ARG A 126 6.03 10.92 -13.18
CA ARG A 126 5.06 11.08 -12.10
C ARG A 126 5.83 10.88 -10.79
N LYS A 127 6.21 11.98 -10.14
CA LYS A 127 6.57 11.96 -8.73
C LYS A 127 5.30 11.49 -8.02
N VAL A 128 5.28 10.22 -7.62
CA VAL A 128 4.21 9.65 -6.79
C VAL A 128 4.17 10.50 -5.53
N ALA A 129 3.15 11.34 -5.42
CA ALA A 129 2.95 12.14 -4.23
C ALA A 129 2.76 11.20 -3.03
N PRO A 130 3.35 11.50 -1.86
CA PRO A 130 3.09 10.73 -0.65
C PRO A 130 1.58 10.70 -0.40
N THR A 131 1.04 9.51 -0.14
CA THR A 131 -0.38 9.35 0.20
C THR A 131 -0.74 10.20 1.42
N PRO A 132 -1.92 10.85 1.46
CA PRO A 132 -2.35 11.59 2.64
C PRO A 132 -2.33 10.74 3.91
N HIS A 133 -1.86 11.29 5.02
CA HIS A 133 -1.88 10.66 6.34
C HIS A 133 -3.32 10.42 6.82
N GLY A 134 -3.57 9.30 7.51
CA GLY A 134 -4.86 8.62 7.57
C GLY A 134 -5.49 8.49 8.95
N ALA A 135 -5.17 9.33 9.92
CA ALA A 135 -5.84 9.27 11.21
C ALA A 135 -7.09 10.15 11.29
N GLY A 136 -8.10 9.61 11.99
CA GLY A 136 -9.49 10.08 12.00
C GLY A 136 -10.33 9.28 11.00
N ASP A 137 -11.24 8.43 11.51
CA ASP A 137 -12.25 7.61 10.79
C ASP A 137 -11.74 6.57 9.77
N LEU A 138 -10.46 6.15 9.82
CA LEU A 138 -9.89 5.08 8.98
C LEU A 138 -9.29 3.89 9.74
N GLY A 139 -9.12 4.01 11.06
CA GLY A 139 -8.51 3.01 11.91
C GLY A 139 -9.13 3.04 13.29
N GLY A 140 -8.77 2.08 14.16
CA GLY A 140 -9.26 1.99 15.54
C GLY A 140 -8.88 3.16 16.47
N TYR A 141 -8.40 4.29 15.91
CA TYR A 141 -7.88 5.43 16.64
C TYR A 141 -8.65 6.72 16.29
N PRO A 142 -8.98 7.55 17.30
CA PRO A 142 -9.76 8.76 17.10
C PRO A 142 -9.01 9.84 16.30
N ASP A 143 -7.68 9.87 16.41
CA ASP A 143 -6.83 10.87 15.77
C ASP A 143 -5.39 10.36 15.55
N ARG A 144 -4.57 11.20 14.87
CA ARG A 144 -3.17 10.88 14.53
C ARG A 144 -2.32 10.68 15.77
N PRO A 145 -2.34 11.59 16.76
CA PRO A 145 -1.59 11.39 17.99
C PRO A 145 -1.91 10.07 18.69
N ALA A 146 -3.17 9.64 18.72
CA ALA A 146 -3.59 8.38 19.33
C ALA A 146 -3.03 7.16 18.58
N ALA A 147 -3.13 7.13 17.25
CA ALA A 147 -2.56 6.05 16.42
C ALA A 147 -1.04 5.93 16.63
N GLN A 148 -0.34 7.07 16.57
CA GLN A 148 1.12 7.11 16.78
C GLN A 148 1.51 6.71 18.21
N LYS A 149 0.73 7.12 19.22
CA LYS A 149 0.98 6.75 20.61
C LYS A 149 0.84 5.24 20.81
N ALA A 150 -0.21 4.63 20.25
CA ALA A 150 -0.42 3.19 20.30
C ALA A 150 0.71 2.43 19.59
N ALA A 151 1.09 2.87 18.38
CA ALA A 151 2.19 2.26 17.63
C ALA A 151 3.53 2.30 18.37
N ARG A 152 3.85 3.42 19.05
CA ARG A 152 5.07 3.52 19.87
C ARG A 152 5.03 2.58 21.07
N ALA A 153 3.89 2.49 21.75
CA ALA A 153 3.71 1.57 22.87
C ALA A 153 3.86 0.11 22.42
N ASP A 154 3.31 -0.24 21.27
CA ASP A 154 3.39 -1.57 20.69
C ASP A 154 4.82 -1.91 20.24
N ALA A 155 5.51 -0.99 19.57
CA ALA A 155 6.92 -1.19 19.21
C ALA A 155 7.80 -1.45 20.45
N LEU A 156 7.55 -0.70 21.54
CA LEU A 156 8.27 -0.89 22.80
C LEU A 156 7.92 -2.22 23.48
N ALA A 157 6.65 -2.62 23.45
CA ALA A 157 6.19 -3.91 23.98
C ALA A 157 6.80 -5.09 23.21
N VAL A 158 6.89 -4.99 21.87
CA VAL A 158 7.58 -5.98 21.03
C VAL A 158 9.05 -6.07 21.40
N ALA A 159 9.76 -4.94 21.44
CA ALA A 159 11.17 -4.91 21.79
C ALA A 159 11.44 -5.49 23.19
N ALA A 160 10.61 -5.14 24.18
CA ALA A 160 10.73 -5.66 25.54
C ALA A 160 10.46 -7.18 25.60
N ALA A 161 9.44 -7.67 24.89
CA ALA A 161 9.13 -9.10 24.83
C ALA A 161 10.29 -9.89 24.20
N VAL A 162 10.82 -9.39 23.08
CA VAL A 162 11.96 -9.98 22.37
C VAL A 162 13.21 -10.03 23.26
N GLN A 163 13.56 -8.91 23.89
CA GLN A 163 14.73 -8.82 24.78
C GLN A 163 14.60 -9.75 26.00
N ALA A 164 13.38 -9.91 26.51
CA ALA A 164 13.10 -10.81 27.64
C ALA A 164 12.93 -12.29 27.22
N GLY A 165 12.98 -12.62 25.93
CA GLY A 165 12.69 -13.96 25.43
C GLY A 165 11.25 -14.41 25.68
N ARG A 166 10.31 -13.46 25.82
CA ARG A 166 8.90 -13.72 26.11
C ARG A 166 8.04 -13.60 24.84
N PRO A 167 6.87 -14.24 24.81
CA PRO A 167 5.89 -14.01 23.75
C PRO A 167 5.50 -12.53 23.68
N VAL A 168 5.33 -12.02 22.44
CA VAL A 168 4.72 -10.70 22.22
C VAL A 168 3.28 -10.73 22.76
N PRO A 169 2.85 -9.75 23.58
CA PRO A 169 1.53 -9.76 24.20
C PRO A 169 0.39 -9.84 23.18
N ASP A 170 -0.66 -10.61 23.47
CA ASP A 170 -1.82 -10.75 22.58
C ASP A 170 -2.52 -9.42 22.27
N ALA A 171 -2.46 -8.47 23.20
CA ALA A 171 -2.98 -7.12 22.97
C ALA A 171 -2.25 -6.37 21.83
N VAL A 172 -0.96 -6.65 21.62
CA VAL A 172 -0.20 -6.09 20.49
C VAL A 172 -0.65 -6.75 19.18
N TRP A 173 -0.81 -8.08 19.16
CA TRP A 173 -1.31 -8.79 17.99
C TRP A 173 -2.69 -8.32 17.56
N LYS A 174 -3.60 -8.16 18.54
CA LYS A 174 -4.95 -7.64 18.30
C LYS A 174 -4.91 -6.23 17.72
N ARG A 175 -4.10 -5.32 18.28
CA ARG A 175 -3.96 -3.96 17.73
C ARG A 175 -3.30 -3.94 16.35
N LEU A 176 -2.35 -4.82 16.09
CA LEU A 176 -1.74 -4.95 14.78
C LEU A 176 -2.76 -5.40 13.72
N GLU A 177 -3.64 -6.33 14.09
CA GLU A 177 -4.74 -6.78 13.23
C GLU A 177 -5.76 -5.67 13.00
N ASP A 178 -6.29 -5.07 14.06
CA ASP A 178 -7.28 -3.98 14.00
C ASP A 178 -6.72 -2.73 13.30
N GLY A 179 -5.42 -2.48 13.44
CA GLY A 179 -4.68 -1.32 12.92
C GLY A 179 -3.92 -1.57 11.62
N ALA A 180 -4.03 -2.75 11.00
CA ALA A 180 -3.22 -3.11 9.82
C ALA A 180 -3.46 -2.17 8.62
N GLY A 181 -4.65 -1.58 8.51
CA GLY A 181 -5.02 -0.61 7.48
C GLY A 181 -4.77 0.85 7.83
N ASP A 182 -4.35 1.16 9.07
CA ASP A 182 -4.13 2.54 9.51
C ASP A 182 -2.70 2.98 9.16
N PRO A 183 -2.52 3.96 8.25
CA PRO A 183 -1.19 4.35 7.82
C PRO A 183 -0.39 5.05 8.92
N ASP A 184 -1.03 5.77 9.84
CA ASP A 184 -0.32 6.50 10.90
C ASP A 184 0.16 5.56 12.01
N TYR A 185 -0.63 4.53 12.33
CA TYR A 185 -0.22 3.45 13.21
C TYR A 185 0.92 2.63 12.58
N THR A 186 0.73 2.11 11.37
CA THR A 186 1.69 1.20 10.73
C THR A 186 2.99 1.87 10.32
N GLU A 187 2.96 3.12 9.83
CA GLU A 187 4.18 3.91 9.57
C GLU A 187 4.99 4.07 10.85
N THR A 188 4.34 4.51 11.94
CA THR A 188 5.01 4.74 13.22
C THR A 188 5.56 3.46 13.83
N LEU A 189 4.80 2.36 13.74
CA LEU A 189 5.21 1.05 14.27
C LEU A 189 6.49 0.57 13.59
N TYR A 190 6.50 0.52 12.26
CA TYR A 190 7.66 0.01 11.51
C TYR A 190 8.83 0.98 11.48
N ALA A 191 8.59 2.30 11.55
CA ALA A 191 9.66 3.27 11.76
C ALA A 191 10.38 3.08 13.11
N ARG A 192 9.65 2.64 14.15
CA ARG A 192 10.22 2.36 15.48
C ARG A 192 10.87 1.00 15.60
N LEU A 193 10.26 -0.03 15.03
CA LEU A 193 10.83 -1.39 15.00
C LEU A 193 12.08 -1.47 14.12
N GLY A 194 12.06 -0.75 12.99
CA GLY A 194 13.06 -0.91 11.95
C GLY A 194 13.10 -2.34 11.36
N PRO A 195 14.14 -2.66 10.58
CA PRO A 195 14.27 -3.99 9.96
C PRO A 195 14.40 -5.13 10.98
N ALA A 196 15.18 -4.92 12.05
CA ALA A 196 15.40 -5.94 13.09
C ALA A 196 14.11 -6.25 13.87
N GLY A 197 13.44 -5.22 14.39
CA GLY A 197 12.18 -5.41 15.12
C GLY A 197 11.07 -5.99 14.24
N ALA A 198 11.05 -5.69 12.94
CA ALA A 198 10.12 -6.31 12.00
C ALA A 198 10.41 -7.80 11.79
N ALA A 199 11.69 -8.20 11.69
CA ALA A 199 12.07 -9.61 11.60
C ALA A 199 11.74 -10.37 12.90
N ASP A 200 11.96 -9.75 14.05
CA ASP A 200 11.56 -10.28 15.35
C ASP A 200 10.05 -10.46 15.48
N LEU A 201 9.26 -9.55 14.90
CA LEU A 201 7.80 -9.69 14.86
C LEU A 201 7.39 -10.92 14.04
N VAL A 202 8.02 -11.17 12.88
CA VAL A 202 7.79 -12.41 12.11
C VAL A 202 8.20 -13.65 12.91
N ARG A 203 9.32 -13.60 13.64
CA ARG A 203 9.73 -14.70 14.53
C ARG A 203 8.71 -14.94 15.64
N ALA A 204 8.23 -13.87 16.27
CA ALA A 204 7.25 -13.94 17.35
C ALA A 204 5.88 -14.49 16.90
N ALA A 205 5.57 -14.43 15.60
CA ALA A 205 4.38 -15.08 15.06
C ALA A 205 4.46 -16.61 15.13
N HIS A 206 5.65 -17.23 15.24
CA HIS A 206 5.85 -18.68 15.35
C HIS A 206 5.08 -19.52 14.31
N GLY A 207 4.94 -19.00 13.09
CA GLY A 207 4.20 -19.67 12.01
C GLY A 207 2.67 -19.53 12.09
N ASP A 208 2.13 -18.81 13.07
CA ASP A 208 0.71 -18.51 13.17
C ASP A 208 0.24 -17.71 11.94
N ALA A 209 -0.68 -18.30 11.17
CA ALA A 209 -1.14 -17.73 9.91
C ALA A 209 -1.90 -16.41 10.07
N ALA A 210 -2.62 -16.21 11.19
CA ALA A 210 -3.35 -14.98 11.46
C ALA A 210 -2.37 -13.86 11.80
N ARG A 211 -1.39 -14.12 12.67
CA ARG A 211 -0.33 -13.16 13.02
C ARG A 211 0.53 -12.79 11.82
N LEU A 212 0.93 -13.76 11.00
CA LEU A 212 1.68 -13.49 9.76
C LEU A 212 0.86 -12.67 8.77
N ARG A 213 -0.45 -12.91 8.67
CA ARG A 213 -1.36 -12.09 7.85
C ARG A 213 -1.45 -10.65 8.36
N ALA A 214 -1.51 -10.45 9.67
CA ALA A 214 -1.52 -9.11 10.27
C ALA A 214 -0.20 -8.36 9.99
N VAL A 215 0.95 -9.03 10.11
CA VAL A 215 2.27 -8.45 9.75
C VAL A 215 2.32 -8.11 8.26
N ARG A 216 1.84 -9.00 7.39
CA ARG A 216 1.79 -8.78 5.94
C ARG A 216 0.94 -7.57 5.57
N GLY A 217 -0.28 -7.48 6.11
CA GLY A 217 -1.19 -6.37 5.85
C GLY A 217 -0.62 -5.03 6.32
N SER A 218 -0.08 -4.99 7.54
CA SER A 218 0.48 -3.78 8.12
C SER A 218 1.79 -3.32 7.44
N LEU A 219 2.64 -4.25 6.98
CA LEU A 219 3.80 -3.91 6.14
C LEU A 219 3.36 -3.34 4.79
N GLY A 220 2.35 -3.92 4.15
CA GLY A 220 1.79 -3.42 2.89
C GLY A 220 1.33 -1.96 3.03
N THR A 221 0.53 -1.66 4.05
CA THR A 221 0.11 -0.29 4.37
C THR A 221 1.30 0.62 4.65
N SER A 222 2.23 0.20 5.51
CA SER A 222 3.40 1.00 5.90
C SER A 222 4.32 1.30 4.72
N SER A 223 4.50 0.39 3.76
CA SER A 223 5.37 0.55 2.59
C SER A 223 5.02 1.73 1.69
N ARG A 224 3.80 2.27 1.83
CA ARG A 224 3.30 3.43 1.08
C ARG A 224 3.73 4.76 1.72
N HIS A 225 4.16 4.73 2.97
CA HIS A 225 4.53 5.90 3.76
C HIS A 225 5.99 5.83 4.24
N LEU A 226 6.46 4.64 4.62
CA LEU A 226 7.84 4.36 5.00
C LEU A 226 8.65 3.90 3.78
N ALA A 227 9.86 4.45 3.62
CA ALA A 227 10.79 4.01 2.58
C ALA A 227 11.38 2.63 2.94
N MET A 228 10.71 1.57 2.51
CA MET A 228 11.24 0.20 2.52
C MET A 228 12.02 -0.04 1.22
N ASP A 229 13.18 0.59 1.11
CA ASP A 229 14.08 0.46 -0.03
C ASP A 229 14.94 -0.82 0.04
N VAL A 230 15.82 -1.01 -0.94
CA VAL A 230 16.72 -2.17 -1.04
C VAL A 230 17.57 -2.32 0.22
N LYS A 231 18.02 -1.22 0.82
CA LYS A 231 18.84 -1.24 2.04
C LYS A 231 18.01 -1.74 3.22
N TRP A 232 16.80 -1.21 3.39
CA TRP A 232 15.88 -1.62 4.46
C TRP A 232 15.50 -3.09 4.33
N LEU A 233 15.11 -3.53 3.14
CA LEU A 233 14.71 -4.92 2.86
C LEU A 233 15.88 -5.90 3.03
N ARG A 234 17.08 -5.55 2.57
CA ARG A 234 18.29 -6.37 2.79
C ARG A 234 18.61 -6.53 4.27
N ALA A 235 18.50 -5.44 5.05
CA ALA A 235 18.68 -5.51 6.49
C ALA A 235 17.62 -6.40 7.14
N TYR A 236 16.34 -6.23 6.77
CA TYR A 236 15.24 -7.04 7.29
C TYR A 236 15.46 -8.54 7.05
N LEU A 237 15.88 -8.92 5.84
CA LEU A 237 16.13 -10.31 5.49
C LEU A 237 17.37 -10.88 6.18
N ALA A 238 18.41 -10.07 6.39
CA ALA A 238 19.59 -10.48 7.14
C ALA A 238 19.26 -10.73 8.62
N GLU A 239 18.39 -9.89 9.22
CA GLU A 239 17.91 -10.11 10.59
C GLU A 239 16.99 -11.33 10.67
N ALA A 240 16.12 -11.53 9.68
CA ALA A 240 15.27 -12.72 9.59
C ALA A 240 16.08 -14.01 9.44
N ASP A 241 17.21 -13.96 8.73
CA ASP A 241 18.15 -15.06 8.60
C ASP A 241 18.81 -15.41 9.94
N ARG A 242 19.34 -14.40 10.65
CA ARG A 242 19.89 -14.58 12.01
C ARG A 242 18.85 -15.13 12.99
N ALA A 243 17.59 -14.74 12.82
CA ALA A 243 16.45 -15.20 13.59
C ALA A 243 15.93 -16.59 13.18
N GLY A 244 16.45 -17.19 12.10
CA GLY A 244 16.02 -18.50 11.59
C GLY A 244 14.64 -18.51 10.92
N VAL A 245 14.09 -17.34 10.55
CA VAL A 245 12.74 -17.18 10.01
C VAL A 245 12.71 -16.59 8.60
N ARG A 246 13.85 -16.65 7.89
CA ARG A 246 13.99 -16.12 6.53
C ARG A 246 12.89 -16.59 5.54
N PRO A 247 12.48 -17.88 5.50
CA PRO A 247 11.41 -18.30 4.58
C PRO A 247 10.07 -17.61 4.87
N ALA A 248 9.71 -17.44 6.15
CA ALA A 248 8.49 -16.74 6.55
C ALA A 248 8.59 -15.24 6.23
N ALA A 249 9.75 -14.63 6.48
CA ALA A 249 9.99 -13.23 6.18
C ALA A 249 9.91 -12.91 4.68
N VAL A 250 10.50 -13.76 3.82
CA VAL A 250 10.38 -13.64 2.36
C VAL A 250 8.91 -13.74 1.94
N ARG A 251 8.17 -14.72 2.47
CA ARG A 251 6.73 -14.86 2.17
C ARG A 251 5.94 -13.61 2.57
N VAL A 252 6.19 -13.08 3.77
CA VAL A 252 5.54 -11.87 4.27
C VAL A 252 5.76 -10.68 3.33
N VAL A 253 6.99 -10.42 2.87
CA VAL A 253 7.26 -9.26 2.01
C VAL A 253 6.84 -9.46 0.55
N THR A 254 6.81 -10.70 0.06
CA THR A 254 6.41 -11.00 -1.33
C THR A 254 4.91 -11.13 -1.52
N GLU A 255 4.17 -11.51 -0.47
CA GLU A 255 2.71 -11.58 -0.50
C GLU A 255 2.03 -10.30 0.00
N ALA A 256 2.76 -9.37 0.62
CA ALA A 256 2.21 -8.08 1.03
C ALA A 256 1.86 -7.22 -0.20
N ASP A 257 0.76 -6.46 -0.10
CA ASP A 257 0.42 -5.45 -1.10
C ASP A 257 1.31 -4.22 -0.94
N MET A 258 2.54 -4.37 -1.43
CA MET A 258 3.60 -3.38 -1.32
C MET A 258 3.42 -2.21 -2.29
N SER A 259 3.87 -1.03 -1.89
CA SER A 259 3.98 0.12 -2.78
C SER A 259 4.83 -0.19 -4.03
N ALA A 260 4.59 0.52 -5.13
CA ALA A 260 5.35 0.32 -6.37
C ALA A 260 6.86 0.41 -6.15
N ARG A 261 7.32 1.38 -5.35
CA ARG A 261 8.73 1.58 -5.00
C ARG A 261 9.30 0.38 -4.23
N THR A 262 8.55 -0.15 -3.27
CA THR A 262 9.01 -1.32 -2.49
C THR A 262 9.02 -2.58 -3.35
N ARG A 263 8.08 -2.73 -4.30
CA ARG A 263 8.11 -3.82 -5.28
C ARG A 263 9.33 -3.76 -6.20
N GLU A 264 9.69 -2.58 -6.70
CA GLU A 264 10.93 -2.40 -7.47
C GLU A 264 12.17 -2.81 -6.66
N ALA A 265 12.21 -2.46 -5.37
CA ALA A 265 13.29 -2.88 -4.48
C ALA A 265 13.32 -4.40 -4.23
N LEU A 266 12.16 -5.07 -4.18
CA LEU A 266 12.08 -6.55 -4.09
C LEU A 266 12.60 -7.22 -5.38
N VAL A 267 12.29 -6.66 -6.56
CA VAL A 267 12.81 -7.14 -7.86
C VAL A 267 14.34 -7.03 -7.88
N GLU A 268 14.90 -5.90 -7.43
CA GLU A 268 16.36 -5.69 -7.36
C GLU A 268 17.05 -6.68 -6.39
N LEU A 269 16.33 -7.14 -5.36
CA LEU A 269 16.80 -8.20 -4.47
C LEU A 269 16.58 -9.62 -5.00
N HIS A 270 16.02 -9.77 -6.20
CA HIS A 270 15.62 -11.05 -6.80
C HIS A 270 14.59 -11.83 -5.96
N LEU A 271 13.68 -11.10 -5.30
CA LEU A 271 12.64 -11.66 -4.41
C LEU A 271 11.25 -11.49 -5.01
N ASP A 272 11.09 -11.76 -6.31
CA ASP A 272 9.77 -11.70 -6.94
C ASP A 272 8.96 -12.97 -6.67
N ALA A 273 7.69 -12.78 -6.28
CA ALA A 273 6.73 -13.87 -6.10
C ALA A 273 6.59 -14.76 -7.35
N ARG A 274 6.84 -14.19 -8.54
CA ARG A 274 6.86 -14.90 -9.83
C ARG A 274 8.00 -15.90 -9.97
N MET A 275 9.16 -15.66 -9.34
CA MET A 275 10.27 -16.62 -9.40
C MET A 275 10.00 -17.89 -8.57
N HIS A 276 9.13 -17.81 -7.56
CA HIS A 276 8.69 -19.00 -6.81
C HIS A 276 7.60 -19.80 -7.53
N ALA A 277 6.87 -19.18 -8.47
CA ALA A 277 5.86 -19.87 -9.29
C ALA A 277 6.44 -20.52 -10.56
N GLU A 278 7.56 -20.01 -11.09
CA GLU A 278 8.13 -20.43 -12.38
C GLU A 278 9.56 -21.03 -12.29
N GLY A 279 10.09 -21.21 -11.08
CA GLY A 279 11.50 -21.55 -10.83
C GLY A 279 11.75 -22.84 -10.08
N ALA A 280 11.09 -23.94 -10.45
CA ALA A 280 11.63 -25.28 -10.20
C ALA A 280 12.14 -25.84 -11.54
N PRO A 281 13.45 -25.76 -11.87
CA PRO A 281 13.99 -26.70 -12.82
C PRO A 281 13.81 -28.09 -12.21
N ASN A 282 12.90 -28.85 -12.78
CA ASN A 282 12.76 -30.28 -12.57
C ASN A 282 14.03 -30.98 -13.09
N THR A 283 15.15 -30.84 -12.38
CA THR A 283 16.23 -31.82 -12.44
C THR A 283 15.87 -32.92 -11.45
N ALA A 284 14.89 -33.72 -11.83
CA ALA A 284 14.79 -35.07 -11.31
C ALA A 284 16.14 -35.77 -11.58
N PRO A 285 16.83 -36.30 -10.57
CA PRO A 285 17.82 -37.32 -10.83
C PRO A 285 17.05 -38.53 -11.36
N HIS A 286 17.38 -38.96 -12.58
CA HIS A 286 17.03 -40.29 -13.06
C HIS A 286 17.26 -41.32 -11.93
N PRO A 287 16.29 -42.19 -11.62
CA PRO A 287 16.55 -43.32 -10.74
C PRO A 287 17.56 -44.23 -11.47
N LYS A 288 18.82 -44.19 -11.01
CA LYS A 288 19.78 -45.24 -11.32
C LYS A 288 19.21 -46.53 -10.76
N SER A 289 18.96 -47.47 -11.68
CA SER A 289 18.59 -48.84 -11.43
C SER A 289 19.41 -49.41 -10.28
N THR A 290 18.72 -49.79 -9.20
CA THR A 290 19.27 -50.61 -8.13
C THR A 290 19.67 -51.97 -8.72
N PRO A 291 20.92 -52.44 -8.52
CA PRO A 291 21.24 -53.82 -8.82
C PRO A 291 20.60 -54.75 -7.77
N GLU A 292 20.10 -55.89 -8.24
CA GLU A 292 19.51 -56.97 -7.46
C GLU A 292 20.35 -57.35 -6.22
N PRO A 293 19.70 -57.67 -5.08
CA PRO A 293 20.39 -58.34 -3.99
C PRO A 293 20.70 -59.78 -4.37
N LYS A 294 22.00 -60.11 -4.44
CA LYS A 294 22.53 -61.48 -4.52
C LYS A 294 21.87 -62.36 -3.45
N SER A 295 21.13 -63.37 -3.90
CA SER A 295 20.67 -64.47 -3.07
C SER A 295 21.86 -65.20 -2.44
N THR A 296 21.98 -65.13 -1.13
CA THR A 296 22.80 -66.04 -0.33
C THR A 296 22.02 -67.35 -0.09
N PRO A 297 22.66 -68.53 -0.21
CA PRO A 297 22.01 -69.80 0.04
C PRO A 297 22.24 -70.27 1.48
N HIS A 298 21.18 -70.58 2.21
CA HIS A 298 21.23 -71.32 3.49
C HIS A 298 19.86 -71.99 3.75
N PRO A 299 19.80 -73.07 4.57
CA PRO A 299 20.42 -74.37 4.39
C PRO A 299 19.33 -75.48 4.32
N LYS A 300 19.76 -76.70 3.95
CA LYS A 300 18.93 -77.92 3.92
C LYS A 300 18.26 -78.21 5.28
N SER A 301 16.93 -78.28 5.30
CA SER A 301 16.19 -78.94 6.37
C SER A 301 15.97 -80.41 6.01
N THR A 302 16.53 -81.27 6.84
CA THR A 302 16.27 -82.72 6.95
C THR A 302 14.80 -83.00 7.31
N PRO A 303 14.16 -84.02 6.74
CA PRO A 303 12.99 -84.65 7.33
C PRO A 303 13.44 -85.78 8.27
N SER A 304 13.24 -85.60 9.57
CA SER A 304 13.18 -86.73 10.51
C SER A 304 11.78 -87.32 10.45
N ASN A 305 11.72 -88.59 10.04
CA ASN A 305 10.54 -89.44 10.18
C ASN A 305 11.03 -90.85 10.49
N VAL A 306 10.97 -91.27 11.76
CA VAL A 306 10.99 -92.69 12.16
C VAL A 306 10.26 -92.84 13.50
N ALA A 307 9.23 -93.70 13.45
CA ALA A 307 8.55 -94.50 14.48
C ALA A 307 7.90 -93.81 15.69
#